data_AF-A0A353Y8L1-F1
#
_entry.id   AF-A0A353Y8L1-F1
#
_cell.length_a   1.000
_cell.length_b   1.000
_cell.length_c   1.000
_cell.angle_alpha   90.00
_cell.angle_beta   90.00
_cell.angle_gamma   90.00
#
_symmetry.space_group_name_H-M   'P 1'
#
loop_
_entity.id
_entity.type
_entity.pdbx_description
1 polymer ?
#
loop_
_entity_poly.entity_id
_entity_poly.type
_entity_poly.pdbx_seq_one_letter_code
_entity_poly.pdbx_strand_id
1 'polypeptide(L)'
;GWYRKEIKSVKDLKGLKMRLGGGLFGETMAKLGVVAQNMPAGEVYQALEKGTLDATEFVGPYDDQKLGFNKVAPFYYYPGWWEGGAELEFFINKKAYAALSPDFQAIVDAAAAVAARDMTAKYDAKNPEALKRLVAAGTKLKPFPKDVMDAGFKAAMEVFAEHEAKSPEFKKIHQDMRAFQRDQILWERFSEYRFNSYMTGVKL
;
A
#
# COMPACT_ATOMS: atom_id res chain seq x y z
N GLY A 1 -4.06 -6.35 -3.32
CA GLY A 1 -4.39 -7.31 -2.24
C GLY A 1 -4.83 -8.65 -2.82
N TRP A 2 -4.79 -9.70 -2.02
CA TRP A 2 -5.15 -11.08 -2.35
C TRP A 2 -6.55 -11.44 -1.84
N TYR A 3 -7.36 -12.07 -2.68
CA TYR A 3 -8.75 -12.37 -2.40
C TYR A 3 -9.08 -13.82 -2.78
N ARG A 4 -9.88 -14.48 -1.92
CA ARG A 4 -10.38 -15.85 -2.20
C ARG A 4 -11.51 -15.86 -3.23
N LYS A 5 -12.23 -14.73 -3.40
CA LYS A 5 -13.32 -14.52 -4.36
C LYS A 5 -13.08 -13.25 -5.17
N GLU A 6 -13.73 -13.13 -6.33
CA GLU A 6 -13.68 -11.90 -7.12
C GLU A 6 -14.41 -10.75 -6.41
N ILE A 7 -13.82 -9.56 -6.47
CA ILE A 7 -14.44 -8.26 -6.21
C ILE A 7 -14.90 -7.68 -7.54
N LYS A 8 -16.23 -7.60 -7.74
CA LYS A 8 -16.87 -7.09 -8.97
C LYS A 8 -17.47 -5.70 -8.78
N SER A 9 -17.76 -5.33 -7.54
CA SER A 9 -18.28 -4.02 -7.16
C SER A 9 -17.95 -3.70 -5.71
N VAL A 10 -18.23 -2.46 -5.28
CA VAL A 10 -18.09 -2.04 -3.88
C VAL A 10 -18.94 -2.90 -2.92
N LYS A 11 -20.02 -3.51 -3.40
CA LYS A 11 -20.89 -4.38 -2.58
C LYS A 11 -20.17 -5.61 -2.06
N ASP A 12 -19.16 -6.10 -2.79
CA ASP A 12 -18.40 -7.30 -2.42
C ASP A 12 -17.44 -7.04 -1.25
N LEU A 13 -17.22 -5.78 -0.86
CA LEU A 13 -16.42 -5.41 0.30
C LEU A 13 -17.19 -5.54 1.63
N LYS A 14 -18.53 -5.50 1.57
CA LYS A 14 -19.36 -5.54 2.78
C LYS A 14 -19.26 -6.90 3.47
N GLY A 15 -18.80 -6.90 4.72
CA GLY A 15 -18.60 -8.09 5.53
C GLY A 15 -17.34 -8.88 5.18
N LEU A 16 -16.53 -8.41 4.23
CA LEU A 16 -15.29 -9.06 3.82
C LEU A 16 -14.30 -9.05 4.99
N LYS A 17 -13.87 -10.23 5.46
CA LYS A 17 -12.86 -10.34 6.52
C LYS A 17 -11.48 -10.22 5.91
N MET A 18 -10.83 -9.08 6.11
CA MET A 18 -9.56 -8.79 5.46
C MET A 18 -8.48 -8.46 6.48
N ARG A 19 -7.32 -9.11 6.35
CA ARG A 19 -6.12 -8.62 7.01
C ARG A 19 -5.57 -7.44 6.23
N LEU A 20 -5.41 -6.33 6.92
CA LEU A 20 -4.99 -5.07 6.31
C LEU A 20 -4.26 -4.18 7.32
N GLY A 21 -3.48 -3.23 6.81
CA GLY A 21 -2.83 -2.19 7.61
C GLY A 21 -3.84 -1.37 8.42
N GLY A 22 -3.48 -1.05 9.67
CA GLY A 22 -4.31 -0.27 10.58
C GLY A 22 -4.40 1.23 10.22
N GLY A 23 -4.80 2.04 11.19
CA GLY A 23 -4.88 3.50 11.05
C GLY A 23 -5.87 3.95 9.97
N LEU A 24 -5.50 5.00 9.24
CA LEU A 24 -6.35 5.65 8.24
C LEU A 24 -6.86 4.69 7.15
N PHE A 25 -6.04 3.71 6.77
CA PHE A 25 -6.44 2.69 5.78
C PHE A 25 -7.53 1.77 6.35
N GLY A 26 -7.31 1.21 7.54
CA GLY A 26 -8.30 0.37 8.21
C GLY A 26 -9.62 1.09 8.47
N GLU A 27 -9.57 2.36 8.87
CA GLU A 27 -10.76 3.21 9.04
C GLU A 27 -11.50 3.45 7.72
N THR A 28 -10.76 3.69 6.63
CA THR A 28 -11.32 3.85 5.29
C THR A 28 -12.02 2.57 4.83
N MET A 29 -11.38 1.42 5.01
CA MET A 29 -11.95 0.12 4.64
C MET A 29 -13.17 -0.24 5.50
N ALA A 30 -13.16 0.11 6.79
CA ALA A 30 -14.31 -0.07 7.66
C ALA A 30 -15.54 0.73 7.19
N LYS A 31 -15.37 1.96 6.67
CA LYS A 31 -16.46 2.73 6.05
C LYS A 31 -17.05 2.04 4.81
N LEU A 32 -16.27 1.22 4.11
CA LEU A 32 -16.75 0.39 2.99
C LEU A 32 -17.38 -0.94 3.44
N GLY A 33 -17.45 -1.18 4.76
CA GLY A 33 -18.03 -2.38 5.35
C GLY A 33 -17.07 -3.57 5.46
N VAL A 34 -15.78 -3.38 5.21
CA VAL A 34 -14.76 -4.42 5.42
C VAL A 34 -14.58 -4.66 6.91
N VAL A 35 -14.48 -5.93 7.30
CA VAL A 35 -14.14 -6.33 8.67
C VAL A 35 -12.63 -6.49 8.75
N ALA A 36 -11.96 -5.42 9.16
CA ALA A 36 -10.51 -5.37 9.31
C ALA A 36 -10.04 -6.28 10.45
N GLN A 37 -9.00 -7.09 10.19
CA GLN A 37 -8.32 -7.88 11.20
C GLN A 37 -6.83 -7.55 11.22
N ASN A 38 -6.28 -7.31 12.40
CA ASN A 38 -4.84 -7.14 12.57
C ASN A 38 -4.25 -8.43 13.14
N MET A 39 -3.29 -9.02 12.41
CA MET A 39 -2.54 -10.19 12.85
C MET A 39 -1.13 -10.18 12.25
N PRO A 40 -0.16 -10.86 12.89
CA PRO A 40 1.20 -10.99 12.36
C PRO A 40 1.22 -11.59 10.95
N ALA A 41 2.12 -11.10 10.09
CA ALA A 41 2.19 -11.55 8.68
C ALA A 41 2.37 -13.07 8.53
N GLY A 42 3.10 -13.71 9.45
CA GLY A 42 3.33 -15.16 9.46
C GLY A 42 2.07 -16.01 9.69
N GLU A 43 1.00 -15.43 10.23
CA GLU A 43 -0.26 -16.13 10.53
C GLU A 43 -1.29 -16.00 9.39
N VAL A 44 -1.10 -15.03 8.51
CA VAL A 44 -2.06 -14.66 7.46
C VAL A 44 -2.30 -15.79 6.47
N TYR A 45 -1.25 -16.53 6.06
CA TYR A 45 -1.38 -17.65 5.14
C TYR A 45 -2.35 -18.71 5.71
N GLN A 46 -2.13 -19.13 6.95
CA GLN A 46 -2.97 -20.14 7.61
C GLN A 46 -4.41 -19.63 7.80
N ALA A 47 -4.58 -18.35 8.11
CA ALA A 47 -5.90 -17.75 8.25
C ALA A 47 -6.69 -17.72 6.93
N LEU A 48 -6.02 -17.43 5.81
CA LEU A 48 -6.61 -17.54 4.46
C LEU A 48 -6.93 -18.99 4.08
N GLU A 49 -6.02 -19.92 4.36
CA GLU A 49 -6.17 -21.34 4.07
C GLU A 49 -7.38 -21.95 4.81
N LYS A 50 -7.51 -21.65 6.11
CA LYS A 50 -8.63 -22.09 6.95
C LYS A 50 -9.91 -21.31 6.70
N GLY A 51 -9.83 -20.21 5.94
CA GLY A 51 -10.97 -19.36 5.60
C GLY A 51 -11.49 -18.50 6.75
N THR A 52 -10.67 -18.25 7.78
CA THR A 52 -10.98 -17.24 8.81
C THR A 52 -10.81 -15.82 8.26
N LEU A 53 -9.95 -15.66 7.26
CA LEU A 53 -9.86 -14.49 6.39
C LEU A 53 -10.40 -14.80 4.98
N ASP A 54 -11.05 -13.80 4.38
CA ASP A 54 -11.49 -13.81 2.99
C ASP A 54 -10.46 -13.16 2.05
N ALA A 55 -9.65 -12.24 2.59
CA ALA A 55 -8.67 -11.46 1.85
C ALA A 55 -7.50 -11.01 2.74
N THR A 56 -6.40 -10.60 2.10
CA THR A 56 -5.31 -9.90 2.76
C THR A 56 -4.67 -8.89 1.82
N GLU A 57 -3.99 -7.90 2.38
CA GLU A 57 -2.93 -7.19 1.68
C GLU A 57 -1.60 -7.32 2.45
N PHE A 58 -0.48 -7.04 1.79
CA PHE A 58 0.81 -6.93 2.43
C PHE A 58 1.71 -5.87 1.78
N VAL A 59 2.38 -6.15 0.66
CA VAL A 59 3.27 -5.16 0.00
C VAL A 59 3.13 -5.21 -1.51
N GLY A 60 3.47 -6.35 -2.11
CA GLY A 60 3.68 -6.43 -3.55
C GLY A 60 4.24 -7.78 -3.99
N PRO A 61 4.43 -7.99 -5.30
CA PRO A 61 4.70 -9.31 -5.86
C PRO A 61 5.83 -10.09 -5.19
N TYR A 62 6.95 -9.45 -4.87
CA TYR A 62 8.12 -10.13 -4.32
C TYR A 62 7.88 -10.71 -2.93
N ASP A 63 7.35 -9.92 -2.00
CA ASP A 63 7.13 -10.39 -0.63
C ASP A 63 5.87 -11.24 -0.52
N ASP A 64 4.80 -10.85 -1.21
CA ASP A 64 3.54 -11.58 -1.21
C ASP A 64 3.72 -13.01 -1.75
N GLN A 65 4.59 -13.19 -2.75
CA GLN A 65 4.96 -14.52 -3.26
C GLN A 65 5.67 -15.37 -2.20
N LYS A 66 6.58 -14.77 -1.42
CA LYS A 66 7.30 -15.49 -0.35
C LYS A 66 6.38 -15.91 0.77
N LEU A 67 5.39 -15.08 1.08
CA LEU A 67 4.34 -15.38 2.06
C LEU A 67 3.33 -16.40 1.52
N GLY A 68 3.34 -16.66 0.21
CA GLY A 68 2.62 -17.76 -0.42
C GLY A 68 1.12 -17.53 -0.59
N PHE A 69 0.63 -16.29 -0.46
CA PHE A 69 -0.81 -15.98 -0.52
C PHE A 69 -1.46 -16.47 -1.82
N ASN A 70 -0.70 -16.49 -2.92
CA ASN A 70 -1.12 -17.00 -4.22
C ASN A 70 -1.57 -18.46 -4.23
N LYS A 71 -1.16 -19.27 -3.24
CA LYS A 71 -1.56 -20.68 -3.12
C LYS A 71 -2.98 -20.86 -2.56
N VAL A 72 -3.49 -19.86 -1.85
CA VAL A 72 -4.75 -19.94 -1.08
C VAL A 72 -5.78 -18.87 -1.46
N ALA A 73 -5.33 -17.80 -2.12
CA ALA A 73 -6.16 -16.72 -2.64
C ALA A 73 -5.75 -16.43 -4.10
N PRO A 74 -6.53 -16.86 -5.11
CA PRO A 74 -6.08 -16.82 -6.50
C PRO A 74 -6.22 -15.44 -7.17
N PHE A 75 -6.98 -14.51 -6.59
CA PHE A 75 -7.24 -13.21 -7.19
C PHE A 75 -6.35 -12.14 -6.55
N TYR A 76 -5.53 -11.49 -7.38
CA TYR A 76 -4.62 -10.45 -6.92
C TYR A 76 -5.03 -9.11 -7.55
N TYR A 77 -5.63 -8.26 -6.71
CA TYR A 77 -6.21 -6.99 -7.14
C TYR A 77 -5.24 -5.82 -7.02
N TYR A 78 -5.31 -4.91 -8.00
CA TYR A 78 -4.49 -3.69 -8.10
C TYR A 78 -5.33 -2.49 -8.59
N PRO A 79 -4.87 -1.24 -8.36
CA PRO A 79 -3.75 -0.86 -7.47
C PRO A 79 -4.13 -0.98 -6.00
N GLY A 80 -3.13 -1.06 -5.11
CA GLY A 80 -3.33 -0.87 -3.66
C GLY A 80 -3.57 0.60 -3.36
N TRP A 81 -4.78 1.10 -3.62
CA TRP A 81 -5.11 2.53 -3.58
C TRP A 81 -4.95 3.19 -2.20
N TRP A 82 -4.77 2.39 -1.16
CA TRP A 82 -4.44 2.83 0.20
C TRP A 82 -2.97 3.22 0.38
N GLU A 83 -2.07 2.69 -0.44
CA GLU A 83 -0.61 2.85 -0.35
C GLU A 83 -0.02 3.16 -1.72
N GLY A 84 -0.14 4.43 -2.16
CA GLY A 84 0.47 4.88 -3.42
C GLY A 84 2.00 4.93 -3.40
N GLY A 85 2.60 4.92 -2.21
CA GLY A 85 4.04 4.95 -1.97
C GLY A 85 4.30 4.84 -0.47
N ALA A 86 4.32 3.60 0.05
CA ALA A 86 4.57 3.35 1.46
C ALA A 86 6.05 3.57 1.78
N GLU A 87 6.35 4.65 2.49
CA GLU A 87 7.67 4.89 3.08
C GLU A 87 7.77 4.20 4.44
N LEU A 88 8.95 3.68 4.77
CA LEU A 88 9.22 3.09 6.08
C LEU A 88 10.12 4.02 6.89
N GLU A 89 9.90 4.05 8.21
CA GLU A 89 10.61 4.98 9.09
C GLU A 89 11.60 4.29 10.03
N PHE A 90 12.72 4.97 10.29
CA PHE A 90 13.59 4.65 11.42
C PHE A 90 13.19 5.50 12.63
N PHE A 91 12.76 4.84 13.70
CA PHE A 91 12.50 5.51 14.98
C PHE A 91 13.74 5.46 15.87
N ILE A 92 14.33 6.62 16.15
CA ILE A 92 15.53 6.73 16.99
C ILE A 92 15.17 7.47 18.28
N ASN A 93 15.61 6.94 19.43
CA ASN A 93 15.42 7.62 20.71
C ASN A 93 16.12 8.98 20.69
N LYS A 94 15.37 10.05 20.99
CA LYS A 94 15.87 11.44 20.93
C LYS A 94 17.12 11.67 21.78
N LYS A 95 17.21 11.08 22.98
CA LYS A 95 18.37 11.24 23.88
C LYS A 95 19.58 10.49 23.34
N ALA A 96 19.39 9.28 22.83
CA ALA A 96 20.46 8.50 22.24
C ALA A 96 21.05 9.19 20.99
N TYR A 97 20.19 9.72 20.12
CA TYR A 97 20.61 10.47 18.94
C TYR A 97 21.36 11.77 19.33
N ALA A 98 20.83 12.52 20.30
CA ALA A 98 21.47 13.75 20.79
C ALA A 98 22.82 13.50 21.49
N ALA A 99 23.07 12.28 21.99
CA ALA A 99 24.34 11.89 22.61
C ALA A 99 25.44 11.53 21.60
N LEU A 100 25.11 11.38 20.31
CA LEU A 100 26.09 11.17 19.25
C LEU A 100 26.90 12.45 19.01
N SER A 101 28.14 12.31 18.57
CA SER A 101 28.91 13.44 18.02
C SER A 101 28.25 13.96 16.73
N PRO A 102 28.48 15.22 16.33
CA PRO A 102 27.94 15.76 15.08
C PRO A 102 28.25 14.90 13.86
N ASP A 103 29.45 14.32 13.78
CA ASP A 103 29.84 13.43 12.68
C ASP A 103 28.99 12.15 12.66
N PHE A 104 28.68 11.57 13.82
CA PHE A 104 27.82 10.38 13.88
C PHE A 104 26.35 10.68 13.62
N GLN A 105 25.85 11.87 14.01
CA GLN A 105 24.50 12.30 13.61
C GLN A 105 24.41 12.39 12.08
N ALA A 106 25.38 13.04 11.43
CA ALA A 106 25.43 13.15 9.98
C ALA A 106 25.53 11.78 9.28
N ILE A 107 26.34 10.86 9.82
CA ILE A 107 26.44 9.48 9.30
C ILE A 107 25.11 8.74 9.41
N VAL A 108 24.41 8.85 10.56
CA VAL A 108 23.11 8.21 10.76
C VAL A 108 22.08 8.74 9.76
N ASP A 109 22.01 10.06 9.57
CA ASP A 109 21.07 10.68 8.65
C ASP A 109 21.35 10.28 7.20
N ALA A 110 22.62 10.29 6.79
CA ALA A 110 23.04 9.85 5.46
C ALA A 110 22.73 8.36 5.22
N ALA A 111 23.02 7.51 6.21
CA ALA A 111 22.74 6.07 6.12
C ALA A 111 21.24 5.79 6.01
N ALA A 112 20.40 6.51 6.77
CA ALA A 112 18.95 6.39 6.70
C ALA A 112 18.42 6.80 5.31
N ALA A 113 18.92 7.91 4.75
CA ALA A 113 18.54 8.38 3.41
C ALA A 113 18.95 7.40 2.31
N VAL A 114 20.13 6.79 2.41
CA VAL A 114 20.59 5.75 1.47
C VAL A 114 19.75 4.48 1.61
N ALA A 115 19.48 4.04 2.83
CA ALA A 115 18.68 2.85 3.10
C ALA A 115 17.27 2.95 2.52
N ALA A 116 16.62 4.12 2.65
CA ALA A 116 15.30 4.36 2.07
C ALA A 116 15.32 4.20 0.53
N ARG A 117 16.30 4.81 -0.15
CA ARG A 117 16.43 4.70 -1.62
C ARG A 117 16.79 3.30 -2.09
N ASP A 118 17.69 2.63 -1.38
CA ASP A 118 18.10 1.26 -1.67
C ASP A 118 16.94 0.27 -1.51
N MET A 119 16.08 0.47 -0.51
CA MET A 119 14.86 -0.32 -0.34
C MET A 119 13.93 -0.19 -1.56
N THR A 120 13.60 1.03 -1.98
CA THR A 120 12.73 1.28 -3.13
C THR A 120 13.31 0.68 -4.41
N ALA A 121 14.60 0.93 -4.68
CA ALA A 121 15.28 0.36 -5.85
C ALA A 121 15.28 -1.17 -5.87
N LYS A 122 15.39 -1.82 -4.70
CA LYS A 122 15.28 -3.28 -4.59
C LYS A 122 13.89 -3.79 -4.92
N TYR A 123 12.82 -3.11 -4.51
CA TYR A 123 11.46 -3.49 -4.89
C TYR A 123 11.23 -3.32 -6.39
N ASP A 124 11.69 -2.21 -6.98
CA ASP A 124 11.58 -1.97 -8.42
C ASP A 124 12.28 -3.05 -9.24
N ALA A 125 13.45 -3.53 -8.78
CA ALA A 125 14.18 -4.60 -9.44
C ALA A 125 13.52 -6.00 -9.25
N LYS A 126 12.97 -6.28 -8.06
CA LYS A 126 12.53 -7.63 -7.68
C LYS A 126 11.07 -7.93 -7.99
N ASN A 127 10.20 -6.92 -7.93
CA ASN A 127 8.77 -7.10 -8.18
C ASN A 127 8.45 -7.61 -9.60
N PRO A 128 9.11 -7.14 -10.69
CA PRO A 128 8.83 -7.63 -12.04
C PRO A 128 9.06 -9.12 -12.20
N GLU A 129 10.16 -9.65 -11.65
CA GLU A 129 10.47 -11.08 -11.74
C GLU A 129 9.48 -11.92 -10.92
N ALA A 130 9.14 -11.45 -9.71
CA ALA A 130 8.16 -12.12 -8.87
C ALA A 130 6.77 -12.14 -9.50
N LEU A 131 6.34 -11.03 -10.11
CA LEU A 131 5.06 -10.95 -10.81
C LEU A 131 4.99 -11.95 -11.97
N LYS A 132 6.06 -12.09 -12.76
CA LYS A 132 6.15 -13.11 -13.82
C LYS A 132 5.93 -14.52 -13.26
N ARG A 133 6.61 -14.86 -12.15
CA ARG A 133 6.44 -16.16 -11.48
C ARG A 133 5.03 -16.36 -10.94
N LEU A 134 4.42 -15.34 -10.35
CA LEU A 134 3.05 -15.39 -9.83
C LEU A 134 2.03 -15.67 -10.94
N VAL A 135 2.14 -14.96 -12.07
CA VAL A 135 1.28 -15.17 -13.25
C VAL A 135 1.49 -16.55 -13.85
N ALA A 136 2.75 -16.98 -14.02
CA ALA A 136 3.08 -18.32 -14.50
C ALA A 136 2.52 -19.44 -13.58
N ALA A 137 2.40 -19.16 -12.28
CA ALA A 137 1.78 -20.05 -11.30
C ALA A 137 0.24 -19.96 -11.25
N GLY A 138 -0.41 -19.23 -12.16
CA GLY A 138 -1.87 -19.16 -12.30
C GLY A 138 -2.55 -18.07 -11.47
N THR A 139 -1.80 -17.10 -10.91
CA THR A 139 -2.37 -15.94 -10.22
C THR A 139 -3.22 -15.10 -11.18
N LYS A 140 -4.43 -14.72 -10.77
CA LYS A 140 -5.35 -13.90 -11.56
C LYS A 140 -5.21 -12.42 -11.17
N LEU A 141 -4.42 -11.69 -11.94
CA LEU A 141 -4.32 -10.23 -11.80
C LEU A 141 -5.65 -9.58 -12.21
N LYS A 142 -6.19 -8.72 -11.34
CA LYS A 142 -7.47 -8.02 -11.58
C LYS A 142 -7.34 -6.54 -11.25
N PRO A 143 -7.73 -5.62 -12.14
CA PRO A 143 -7.92 -4.24 -11.72
C PRO A 143 -9.13 -4.17 -10.78
N PHE A 144 -9.08 -3.29 -9.79
CA PHE A 144 -10.29 -2.94 -9.04
C PHE A 144 -11.33 -2.30 -9.97
N PRO A 145 -12.61 -2.67 -9.84
CA PRO A 145 -13.71 -1.96 -10.50
C PRO A 145 -13.70 -0.47 -10.17
N LYS A 146 -14.16 0.37 -11.10
CA LYS A 146 -14.17 1.83 -10.93
C LYS A 146 -14.98 2.25 -9.69
N ASP A 147 -16.12 1.62 -9.45
CA ASP A 147 -16.98 1.94 -8.30
C ASP A 147 -16.29 1.65 -6.95
N VAL A 148 -15.44 0.61 -6.89
CA VAL A 148 -14.59 0.33 -5.72
C VAL A 148 -13.57 1.45 -5.52
N MET A 149 -12.89 1.89 -6.59
CA MET A 149 -11.90 2.97 -6.53
C MET A 149 -12.54 4.31 -6.12
N ASP A 150 -13.68 4.66 -6.70
CA ASP A 150 -14.41 5.89 -6.39
C ASP A 150 -14.92 5.90 -4.94
N ALA A 151 -15.47 4.77 -4.48
CA ALA A 151 -15.94 4.61 -3.11
C ALA A 151 -14.78 4.67 -2.10
N GLY A 152 -13.65 4.03 -2.40
CA GLY A 152 -12.43 4.09 -1.59
C GLY A 152 -11.90 5.51 -1.46
N PHE A 153 -11.80 6.24 -2.56
CA PHE A 153 -11.37 7.65 -2.54
C PHE A 153 -12.32 8.50 -1.69
N LYS A 154 -13.64 8.35 -1.89
CA LYS A 154 -14.64 9.09 -1.09
C LYS A 154 -14.51 8.79 0.39
N ALA A 155 -14.43 7.51 0.77
CA ALA A 155 -14.30 7.09 2.16
C ALA A 155 -12.99 7.62 2.78
N ALA A 156 -11.87 7.62 2.04
CA ALA A 156 -10.61 8.18 2.50
C ALA A 156 -10.72 9.68 2.78
N MET A 157 -11.38 10.44 1.88
CA MET A 157 -11.59 11.87 2.08
C MET A 157 -12.43 12.17 3.33
N GLU A 158 -13.45 11.35 3.60
CA GLU A 158 -14.24 11.46 4.83
C GLU A 158 -13.39 11.20 6.07
N VAL A 159 -12.58 10.14 6.08
CA VAL A 159 -11.65 9.84 7.19
C VAL A 159 -10.68 11.00 7.40
N PHE A 160 -10.05 11.51 6.34
CA PHE A 160 -9.13 12.64 6.49
C PHE A 160 -9.82 13.87 7.05
N ALA A 161 -11.03 14.21 6.57
CA ALA A 161 -11.79 15.34 7.10
C ALA A 161 -12.13 15.18 8.59
N GLU A 162 -12.48 13.97 9.03
CA GLU A 162 -12.72 13.66 10.44
C GLU A 162 -11.46 13.85 11.30
N HIS A 163 -10.28 13.45 10.80
CA HIS A 163 -9.00 13.66 11.50
C HIS A 163 -8.56 15.12 11.49
N GLU A 164 -8.73 15.85 10.37
CA GLU A 164 -8.47 17.29 10.30
C GLU A 164 -9.32 18.08 11.31
N ALA A 165 -10.58 17.67 11.52
CA ALA A 165 -11.48 18.32 12.46
C ALA A 165 -11.08 18.10 13.93
N LYS A 166 -10.41 16.97 14.22
CA LYS A 166 -10.04 16.56 15.59
C LYS A 166 -8.64 17.01 15.98
N SER A 167 -7.72 17.18 15.02
CA SER A 167 -6.31 17.47 15.30
C SER A 167 -5.78 18.59 14.40
N PRO A 168 -5.47 19.78 14.98
CA PRO A 168 -4.82 20.86 14.25
C PRO A 168 -3.46 20.46 13.65
N GLU A 169 -2.72 19.59 14.33
CA GLU A 169 -1.43 19.07 13.85
C GLU A 169 -1.62 18.16 12.63
N PHE A 170 -2.57 17.22 12.70
CA PHE A 170 -2.93 16.38 11.56
C PHE A 170 -3.36 17.25 10.37
N LYS A 171 -4.23 18.23 10.64
CA LYS A 171 -4.71 19.16 9.62
C LYS A 171 -3.57 19.87 8.91
N LYS A 172 -2.60 20.40 9.66
CA LYS A 172 -1.43 21.07 9.10
C LYS A 172 -0.65 20.13 8.17
N ILE A 173 -0.31 18.94 8.63
CA ILE A 173 0.49 17.96 7.87
C ILE A 173 -0.26 17.48 6.61
N HIS A 174 -1.51 17.07 6.77
CA HIS A 174 -2.31 16.56 5.65
C HIS A 174 -2.54 17.65 4.59
N GLN A 175 -2.85 18.89 4.97
CA GLN A 175 -3.09 19.96 4.00
C GLN A 175 -1.82 20.35 3.22
N ASP A 176 -0.66 20.34 3.87
CA ASP A 176 0.64 20.56 3.21
C ASP A 176 0.95 19.43 2.21
N MET A 177 0.80 18.17 2.65
CA MET A 177 0.95 16.99 1.79
C MET A 177 -0.01 17.03 0.59
N ARG A 178 -1.27 17.44 0.78
CA ARG A 178 -2.26 17.55 -0.30
C ARG A 178 -1.96 18.70 -1.25
N ALA A 179 -1.39 19.80 -0.78
CA ALA A 179 -0.93 20.87 -1.66
C ALA A 179 0.18 20.37 -2.58
N PHE A 180 1.22 19.78 -2.01
CA PHE A 180 2.31 19.18 -2.78
C PHE A 180 1.82 18.11 -3.76
N GLN A 181 0.94 17.20 -3.32
CA GLN A 181 0.37 16.16 -4.17
C GLN A 181 -0.39 16.73 -5.38
N ARG A 182 -1.14 17.83 -5.23
CA ARG A 182 -1.84 18.45 -6.36
C ARG A 182 -0.87 18.95 -7.42
N ASP A 183 0.23 19.56 -7.00
CA ASP A 183 1.27 20.07 -7.90
C ASP A 183 2.01 18.92 -8.60
N GLN A 184 2.31 17.84 -7.86
CA GLN A 184 2.90 16.63 -8.44
C GLN A 184 1.97 15.97 -9.47
N ILE A 185 0.68 15.80 -9.16
CA ILE A 185 -0.30 15.25 -10.11
C ILE A 185 -0.39 16.12 -11.37
N LEU A 186 -0.32 17.45 -11.22
CA LEU A 186 -0.31 18.35 -12.37
C LEU A 186 0.91 18.09 -13.25
N TRP A 187 2.11 17.98 -12.66
CA TRP A 187 3.34 17.68 -13.37
C TRP A 187 3.33 16.29 -14.02
N GLU A 188 2.95 15.25 -13.28
CA GLU A 188 2.93 13.86 -13.72
C GLU A 188 2.08 13.66 -14.99
N ARG A 189 0.94 14.36 -15.10
CA ARG A 189 0.04 14.32 -16.28
C ARG A 189 0.72 14.64 -17.60
N PHE A 190 1.81 15.40 -17.58
CA PHE A 190 2.55 15.82 -18.76
C PHE A 190 3.94 15.17 -18.87
N SER A 191 4.47 14.65 -17.76
CA SER A 191 5.78 14.01 -17.69
C SER A 191 5.67 12.48 -17.67
N GLU A 192 5.91 11.85 -16.52
CA GLU A 192 6.06 10.40 -16.34
C GLU A 192 4.82 9.62 -16.79
N TYR A 193 3.61 10.12 -16.50
CA TYR A 193 2.39 9.40 -16.88
C TYR A 193 2.28 9.20 -18.39
N ARG A 194 2.60 10.23 -19.19
CA ARG A 194 2.49 10.16 -20.65
C ARG A 194 3.51 9.19 -21.24
N PHE A 195 4.75 9.28 -20.78
CA PHE A 195 5.81 8.37 -21.21
C PHE A 195 5.48 6.92 -20.81
N ASN A 196 5.17 6.66 -19.54
CA ASN A 196 4.86 5.31 -19.04
C ASN A 196 3.60 4.73 -19.69
N SER A 197 2.57 5.56 -19.92
CA SER A 197 1.37 5.11 -20.63
C SER A 197 1.66 4.72 -22.08
N TYR A 198 2.59 5.40 -22.76
CA TYR A 198 3.03 5.00 -24.10
C TYR A 198 3.84 3.69 -24.04
N MET A 199 4.80 3.61 -23.12
CA MET A 199 5.69 2.46 -22.98
C MET A 199 4.96 1.15 -22.63
N THR A 200 3.84 1.21 -21.90
CA THR A 200 3.03 0.02 -21.60
C THR A 200 2.20 -0.48 -22.78
N GLY A 201 1.98 0.35 -23.81
CA GLY A 201 1.23 -0.02 -25.01
C GLY A 201 2.11 -0.56 -26.16
N VAL A 202 3.42 -0.37 -26.09
CA VAL A 202 4.36 -0.85 -27.12
C VAL A 202 4.90 -2.24 -26.77
N LYS A 203 5.20 -3.03 -27.81
CA LYS A 203 5.80 -4.35 -27.66
C LYS A 203 7.32 -4.23 -27.79
N LEU A 204 8.04 -4.60 -26.73
CA LEU A 204 9.50 -4.71 -26.69
C LEU A 204 9.96 -6.11 -27.11
#